data_AF-A0A1G4HI23-F1
#
_entry.id   AF-A0A1G4HI23-F1
#
_cell.length_a   1.000
_cell.length_b   1.000
_cell.length_c   1.000
_cell.angle_alpha   90.00
_cell.angle_beta   90.00
_cell.angle_gamma   90.00
#
_symmetry.space_group_name_H-M   'P 1'
#
loop_
_entity.id
_entity.type
_entity.pdbx_description
1 polymer ?
#
loop_
_entity_poly.entity_id
_entity_poly.type
_entity_poly.pdbx_seq_one_letter_code
_entity_poly.pdbx_strand_id
1 'polypeptide(L)'
;MHIECFQHFSQIKDEEQKAYKFYNELDNDQGISILDDLKSYSAIRSWITKNESKLILAKLVRNINLIISDYPENPKKRCREINYWMNEQIKKCNNKCETSLSSDSSTVFNDIKWNRVNNDIVCKRETVPYPTKDIDLMKELDNYCEFRNNLRCDKFQYEEELLKYNTYIKEKRQHFRIYACKIHNKTLQEKKI
;
A
#
# COMPACT_ATOMS: atom_id res chain seq x y z
N MET A 1 41.80 -27.64 0.32
CA MET A 1 41.03 -27.37 -0.90
C MET A 1 39.85 -26.49 -0.48
N HIS A 2 40.03 -25.18 -0.54
CA HIS A 2 38.97 -24.21 -0.22
C HIS A 2 38.08 -24.06 -1.45
N ILE A 3 36.83 -24.52 -1.36
CA ILE A 3 35.82 -24.21 -2.36
C ILE A 3 35.21 -22.87 -1.92
N GLU A 4 35.66 -21.80 -2.55
CA GLU A 4 34.98 -20.51 -2.48
C GLU A 4 33.69 -20.62 -3.30
N CYS A 5 32.56 -20.93 -2.65
CA CYS A 5 31.24 -20.74 -3.23
C CYS A 5 30.87 -19.26 -3.24
N PHE A 6 31.57 -18.46 -4.05
CA PHE A 6 31.09 -17.13 -4.45
C PHE A 6 30.27 -17.29 -5.74
N GLN A 7 29.09 -17.89 -5.63
CA GLN A 7 28.10 -17.77 -6.69
C GLN A 7 27.50 -16.37 -6.62
N HIS A 8 27.80 -15.54 -7.63
CA HIS A 8 27.24 -14.22 -7.79
C HIS A 8 25.78 -14.35 -8.25
N PHE A 9 24.89 -14.64 -7.31
CA PHE A 9 23.46 -14.72 -7.59
C PHE A 9 22.91 -13.33 -7.88
N SER A 10 22.02 -13.22 -8.89
CA SER A 10 21.24 -12.00 -9.07
C SER A 10 20.44 -11.75 -7.77
N GLN A 11 20.53 -10.56 -7.18
CA GLN A 11 19.83 -10.27 -5.93
C GLN A 11 18.31 -10.19 -6.15
N ILE A 12 17.53 -10.57 -5.13
CA ILE A 12 16.08 -10.34 -5.13
C ILE A 12 15.86 -8.84 -4.98
N LYS A 13 15.19 -8.22 -5.96
CA LYS A 13 14.84 -6.80 -5.91
C LYS A 13 13.42 -6.62 -5.39
N ASP A 14 13.25 -5.76 -4.40
CA ASP A 14 11.93 -5.44 -3.83
C ASP A 14 11.01 -4.79 -4.87
N GLU A 15 11.58 -3.98 -5.77
CA GLU A 15 10.87 -3.22 -6.79
C GLU A 15 10.11 -4.10 -7.80
N GLU A 16 10.63 -5.29 -8.05
CA GLU A 16 10.05 -6.25 -8.98
C GLU A 16 8.84 -6.99 -8.36
N GLN A 17 8.69 -6.91 -7.03
CA GLN A 17 7.64 -7.62 -6.29
C GLN A 17 6.28 -6.95 -6.47
N LYS A 18 5.23 -7.78 -6.61
CA LYS A 18 3.82 -7.34 -6.61
C LYS A 18 3.47 -6.51 -5.36
N ALA A 19 4.11 -6.83 -4.24
CA ALA A 19 4.04 -6.06 -2.99
C ALA A 19 4.33 -4.57 -3.20
N TYR A 20 5.41 -4.26 -3.93
CA TYR A 20 5.91 -2.90 -4.16
C TYR A 20 5.18 -2.17 -5.28
N LYS A 21 4.86 -2.88 -6.38
CA LYS A 21 4.26 -2.29 -7.59
C LYS A 21 2.94 -1.55 -7.33
N PHE A 22 2.08 -2.08 -6.47
CA PHE A 22 0.78 -1.48 -6.18
C PHE A 22 0.87 0.00 -5.78
N TYR A 23 1.81 0.36 -4.90
CA TYR A 23 1.93 1.74 -4.43
C TYR A 23 2.27 2.70 -5.57
N ASN A 24 3.13 2.27 -6.50
CA ASN A 24 3.52 3.07 -7.66
C ASN A 24 2.37 3.26 -8.65
N GLU A 25 1.41 2.33 -8.67
CA GLU A 25 0.25 2.44 -9.53
C GLU A 25 -0.75 3.48 -9.00
N LEU A 26 -0.74 3.84 -7.70
CA LEU A 26 -1.80 4.65 -7.07
C LEU A 26 -2.02 6.03 -7.72
N ASP A 27 -0.98 6.60 -8.33
CA ASP A 27 -1.04 7.90 -9.02
C ASP A 27 -1.41 7.79 -10.50
N ASN A 28 -1.56 6.58 -11.05
CA ASN A 28 -1.98 6.38 -12.44
C ASN A 28 -3.33 7.04 -12.70
N ASP A 29 -3.46 7.66 -13.88
CA ASP A 29 -4.66 8.39 -14.24
C ASP A 29 -5.86 7.49 -14.49
N GLN A 30 -7.04 8.05 -14.24
CA GLN A 30 -8.33 7.41 -14.46
C GLN A 30 -9.31 8.46 -14.99
N GLY A 31 -10.11 8.09 -15.99
CA GLY A 31 -11.18 8.93 -16.50
C GLY A 31 -12.24 9.20 -15.45
N ILE A 32 -12.66 10.47 -15.32
CA ILE A 32 -13.66 10.94 -14.32
C ILE A 32 -15.01 10.22 -14.46
N SER A 33 -15.33 9.72 -15.66
CA SER A 33 -16.57 8.96 -15.90
C SER A 33 -16.73 7.73 -15.01
N ILE A 34 -15.63 7.16 -14.47
CA ILE A 34 -15.71 6.05 -13.50
C ILE A 34 -16.51 6.41 -12.24
N LEU A 35 -16.63 7.70 -11.92
CA LEU A 35 -17.43 8.15 -10.79
C LEU A 35 -18.93 7.89 -11.03
N ASP A 36 -19.39 7.87 -12.28
CA ASP A 36 -20.79 7.60 -12.60
C ASP A 36 -21.21 6.15 -12.26
N ASP A 37 -20.24 5.23 -12.07
CA ASP A 37 -20.48 3.86 -11.62
C ASP A 37 -20.78 3.76 -10.12
N LEU A 38 -20.49 4.81 -9.34
CA LEU A 38 -20.71 4.83 -7.91
C LEU A 38 -22.18 5.15 -7.58
N LYS A 39 -22.81 4.28 -6.80
CA LYS A 39 -24.22 4.41 -6.41
C LYS A 39 -24.55 5.75 -5.75
N SER A 40 -23.67 6.26 -4.90
CA SER A 40 -23.89 7.50 -4.17
C SER A 40 -23.43 8.74 -4.96
N TYR A 41 -22.70 8.58 -6.07
CA TYR A 41 -22.17 9.71 -6.83
C TYR A 41 -23.27 10.58 -7.44
N SER A 42 -24.37 9.99 -7.91
CA SER A 42 -25.50 10.75 -8.45
C SER A 42 -26.05 11.78 -7.45
N ALA A 43 -25.98 11.50 -6.14
CA ALA A 43 -26.45 12.39 -5.09
C ALA A 43 -25.46 13.53 -4.77
N ILE A 44 -24.16 13.31 -4.93
CA ILE A 44 -23.11 14.28 -4.56
C ILE A 44 -22.47 14.97 -5.77
N ARG A 45 -22.77 14.53 -7.00
CA ARG A 45 -22.14 15.00 -8.24
C ARG A 45 -22.20 16.52 -8.41
N SER A 46 -23.33 17.14 -8.05
CA SER A 46 -23.51 18.60 -8.14
C SER A 46 -22.67 19.38 -7.14
N TRP A 47 -22.22 18.76 -6.05
CA TRP A 47 -21.42 19.39 -5.01
C TRP A 47 -19.92 19.28 -5.26
N ILE A 48 -19.49 18.32 -6.09
CA ILE A 48 -18.09 18.18 -6.51
C ILE A 48 -17.90 18.97 -7.80
N THR A 49 -17.53 20.25 -7.68
CA THR A 49 -17.39 21.14 -8.85
C THR A 49 -15.95 21.17 -9.38
N LYS A 50 -14.96 21.15 -8.47
CA LYS A 50 -13.54 21.25 -8.81
C LYS A 50 -13.01 20.01 -9.51
N ASN A 51 -12.32 20.23 -10.63
CA ASN A 51 -11.78 19.14 -11.46
C ASN A 51 -10.74 18.30 -10.72
N GLU A 52 -9.89 18.93 -9.90
CA GLU A 52 -8.86 18.22 -9.12
C GLU A 52 -9.48 17.20 -8.15
N SER A 53 -10.58 17.57 -7.50
CA SER A 53 -11.33 16.65 -6.63
C SER A 53 -11.90 15.48 -7.42
N LYS A 54 -12.47 15.73 -8.61
CA LYS A 54 -12.97 14.66 -9.48
C LYS A 54 -11.85 13.69 -9.91
N LEU A 55 -10.69 14.22 -10.29
CA LEU A 55 -9.54 13.41 -10.68
C LEU A 55 -9.04 12.54 -9.52
N ILE A 56 -8.87 13.11 -8.32
CA ILE A 56 -8.44 12.36 -7.12
C ILE A 56 -9.46 11.28 -6.77
N LEU A 57 -10.75 11.60 -6.78
CA LEU A 57 -11.81 10.63 -6.49
C LEU A 57 -11.86 9.52 -7.56
N ALA A 58 -11.65 9.84 -8.83
CA ALA A 58 -11.59 8.84 -9.90
C ALA A 58 -10.41 7.88 -9.72
N LYS A 59 -9.23 8.40 -9.37
CA LYS A 59 -8.06 7.59 -8.98
C LYS A 59 -8.39 6.71 -7.77
N LEU A 60 -9.07 7.25 -6.76
CA LEU A 60 -9.49 6.49 -5.58
C LEU A 60 -10.40 5.31 -5.94
N VAL A 61 -11.40 5.51 -6.82
CA VAL A 61 -12.28 4.42 -7.29
C VAL A 61 -11.47 3.32 -7.95
N ARG A 62 -10.60 3.68 -8.90
CA ARG A 62 -9.71 2.75 -9.58
C ARG A 62 -8.83 1.98 -8.59
N ASN A 63 -8.22 2.68 -7.64
CA ASN A 63 -7.31 2.12 -6.65
C ASN A 63 -8.00 1.07 -5.78
N ILE A 64 -9.25 1.32 -5.35
CA ILE A 64 -10.01 0.35 -4.56
C ILE A 64 -10.43 -0.84 -5.43
N ASN A 65 -10.82 -0.61 -6.69
CA ASN A 65 -11.13 -1.70 -7.63
C ASN A 65 -9.94 -2.61 -7.93
N LEU A 66 -8.70 -2.07 -7.97
CA LEU A 66 -7.48 -2.88 -8.10
C LEU A 66 -7.30 -3.90 -6.98
N ILE A 67 -7.82 -3.62 -5.77
CA ILE A 67 -7.81 -4.60 -4.66
C ILE A 67 -8.64 -5.84 -5.03
N ILE A 68 -9.74 -5.63 -5.78
CA ILE A 68 -10.65 -6.71 -6.17
C ILE A 68 -10.08 -7.49 -7.37
N SER A 69 -9.59 -6.80 -8.40
CA SER A 69 -9.13 -7.41 -9.65
C SER A 69 -7.75 -8.02 -9.54
N ASP A 70 -6.76 -7.19 -9.20
CA ASP A 70 -5.36 -7.49 -9.45
C ASP A 70 -4.59 -7.81 -8.16
N TYR A 71 -5.07 -7.36 -7.00
CA TYR A 71 -4.41 -7.52 -5.70
C TYR A 71 -5.29 -8.14 -4.59
N PRO A 72 -6.04 -9.24 -4.86
CA PRO A 72 -6.97 -9.82 -3.89
C PRO A 72 -6.30 -10.56 -2.73
N GLU A 73 -4.98 -10.81 -2.78
CA GLU A 73 -4.30 -11.67 -1.81
C GLU A 73 -4.03 -10.97 -0.46
N ASN A 74 -3.85 -9.64 -0.47
CA ASN A 74 -3.57 -8.87 0.74
C ASN A 74 -4.36 -7.55 0.80
N PRO A 75 -5.70 -7.62 0.79
CA PRO A 75 -6.55 -6.43 0.66
C PRO A 75 -6.38 -5.46 1.84
N LYS A 76 -6.08 -5.96 3.04
CA LYS A 76 -5.84 -5.14 4.23
C LYS A 76 -4.63 -4.21 4.06
N LYS A 77 -3.52 -4.72 3.51
CA LYS A 77 -2.34 -3.89 3.22
C LYS A 77 -2.65 -2.87 2.13
N ARG A 78 -3.28 -3.30 1.04
CA ARG A 78 -3.65 -2.38 -0.07
C ARG A 78 -4.54 -1.26 0.43
N CYS A 79 -5.49 -1.58 1.30
CA CYS A 79 -6.35 -0.59 1.94
C CYS A 79 -5.57 0.42 2.80
N ARG A 80 -4.53 0.00 3.54
CA ARG A 80 -3.63 0.94 4.26
C ARG A 80 -2.87 1.85 3.30
N GLU A 81 -2.36 1.29 2.20
CA GLU A 81 -1.62 2.03 1.17
C GLU A 81 -2.51 3.09 0.51
N ILE A 82 -3.74 2.74 0.10
CA ILE A 82 -4.72 3.68 -0.45
C ILE A 82 -5.09 4.75 0.58
N ASN A 83 -5.35 4.39 1.84
CA ASN A 83 -5.67 5.37 2.88
C ASN A 83 -4.54 6.37 3.10
N TYR A 84 -3.30 5.88 3.13
CA TYR A 84 -2.14 6.74 3.26
C TYR A 84 -2.02 7.68 2.06
N TRP A 85 -2.11 7.15 0.84
CA TRP A 85 -2.11 7.94 -0.38
C TRP A 85 -3.21 9.01 -0.37
N MET A 86 -4.44 8.65 -0.03
CA MET A 86 -5.57 9.60 0.02
C MET A 86 -5.35 10.71 1.05
N ASN A 87 -4.79 10.38 2.22
CA ASN A 87 -4.41 11.38 3.23
C ASN A 87 -3.40 12.38 2.66
N GLU A 88 -2.41 11.90 1.90
CA GLU A 88 -1.43 12.76 1.25
C GLU A 88 -2.06 13.62 0.15
N GLN A 89 -2.98 13.07 -0.66
CA GLN A 89 -3.71 13.85 -1.67
C GLN A 89 -4.55 14.97 -1.04
N ILE A 90 -5.27 14.68 0.06
CA ILE A 90 -6.06 15.70 0.78
C ILE A 90 -5.16 16.81 1.30
N LYS A 91 -4.01 16.48 1.91
CA LYS A 91 -3.06 17.49 2.42
C LYS A 91 -2.48 18.35 1.29
N LYS A 92 -2.08 17.72 0.18
CA LYS A 92 -1.42 18.40 -0.95
C LYS A 92 -2.39 19.27 -1.76
N CYS A 93 -3.67 18.89 -1.83
CA CYS A 93 -4.58 19.54 -2.75
C CYS A 93 -4.95 20.98 -2.35
N ASN A 94 -4.89 21.33 -1.05
CA ASN A 94 -5.11 22.69 -0.55
C ASN A 94 -6.38 23.33 -1.19
N ASN A 95 -6.31 24.58 -1.67
CA ASN A 95 -7.43 25.29 -2.29
C ASN A 95 -7.84 24.77 -3.68
N LYS A 96 -7.07 23.86 -4.29
CA LYS A 96 -7.37 23.29 -5.63
C LYS A 96 -8.50 22.26 -5.56
N CYS A 97 -8.77 21.70 -4.39
CA CYS A 97 -9.84 20.75 -4.15
C CYS A 97 -11.00 21.34 -3.38
N GLU A 98 -12.12 20.63 -3.36
CA GLU A 98 -13.23 20.92 -2.48
C GLU A 98 -12.81 20.73 -1.03
N THR A 99 -13.32 21.59 -0.15
CA THR A 99 -13.18 21.42 1.30
C THR A 99 -13.81 20.11 1.77
N SER A 100 -14.79 19.59 1.02
CA SER A 100 -15.46 18.31 1.23
C SER A 100 -14.70 17.09 0.72
N LEU A 101 -13.51 17.23 0.10
CA LEU A 101 -12.80 16.07 -0.49
C LEU A 101 -12.65 14.89 0.50
N SER A 102 -12.45 15.18 1.78
CA SER A 102 -12.37 14.15 2.82
C SER A 102 -13.69 13.39 3.00
N SER A 103 -14.82 14.09 3.09
CA SER A 103 -16.15 13.46 3.18
C SER A 103 -16.54 12.75 1.88
N ASP A 104 -16.22 13.35 0.74
CA ASP A 104 -16.50 12.78 -0.58
C ASP A 104 -15.72 11.48 -0.77
N SER A 105 -14.44 11.44 -0.35
CA SER A 105 -13.64 10.22 -0.36
C SER A 105 -14.23 9.12 0.52
N SER A 106 -14.79 9.46 1.68
CA SER A 106 -15.42 8.50 2.58
C SER A 106 -16.65 7.84 1.94
N THR A 107 -17.38 8.61 1.12
CA THR A 107 -18.49 8.07 0.31
C THR A 107 -17.98 7.06 -0.71
N VAL A 108 -16.89 7.38 -1.42
CA VAL A 108 -16.26 6.44 -2.38
C VAL A 108 -15.83 5.13 -1.70
N PHE A 109 -15.18 5.20 -0.54
CA PHE A 109 -14.80 3.99 0.22
C PHE A 109 -16.02 3.12 0.56
N ASN A 110 -17.14 3.72 0.95
CA ASN A 110 -18.34 2.98 1.35
C ASN A 110 -19.13 2.38 0.18
N ASP A 111 -19.01 2.97 -1.00
CA ASP A 111 -19.75 2.54 -2.19
C ASP A 111 -19.16 1.27 -2.81
N ILE A 112 -17.83 1.07 -2.71
CA ILE A 112 -17.14 -0.05 -3.36
C ILE A 112 -17.11 -1.26 -2.43
N LYS A 113 -17.78 -2.33 -2.87
CA LYS A 113 -18.04 -3.55 -2.09
C LYS A 113 -17.49 -4.78 -2.80
N TRP A 114 -17.22 -5.82 -2.03
CA TRP A 114 -16.84 -7.12 -2.60
C TRP A 114 -18.02 -7.73 -3.38
N ASN A 115 -17.71 -8.37 -4.50
CA ASN A 115 -18.67 -9.17 -5.29
C ASN A 115 -18.97 -10.53 -4.63
N ARG A 116 -19.15 -10.56 -3.30
CA ARG A 116 -19.39 -11.76 -2.49
C ARG A 116 -20.71 -11.62 -1.73
N VAL A 117 -21.24 -12.75 -1.25
CA VAL A 117 -22.59 -12.87 -0.63
C VAL A 117 -22.91 -11.77 0.40
N ASN A 118 -21.93 -11.32 1.19
CA ASN A 118 -22.16 -10.34 2.26
C ASN A 118 -22.05 -8.87 1.81
N ASN A 119 -21.58 -8.59 0.58
CA ASN A 119 -21.39 -7.24 0.05
C ASN A 119 -20.64 -6.30 1.03
N ASP A 120 -19.64 -6.84 1.74
CA ASP A 120 -18.80 -6.08 2.65
C ASP A 120 -18.00 -5.02 1.88
N ILE A 121 -17.77 -3.88 2.53
CA ILE A 121 -16.94 -2.80 1.96
C ILE A 121 -15.52 -3.32 1.73
N VAL A 122 -14.93 -3.02 0.57
CA VAL A 122 -13.59 -3.50 0.21
C VAL A 122 -12.52 -2.91 1.11
N CYS A 123 -12.60 -1.60 1.32
CA CYS A 123 -11.64 -0.85 2.10
C CYS A 123 -12.34 0.22 2.91
N LYS A 124 -12.06 0.29 4.20
CA LYS A 124 -12.61 1.32 5.09
C LYS A 124 -11.68 2.53 5.10
N ARG A 125 -12.27 3.73 5.12
CA ARG A 125 -11.53 4.98 5.32
C ARG A 125 -10.90 5.05 6.72
N GLU A 126 -9.60 5.31 6.78
CA GLU A 126 -8.79 5.48 7.99
C GLU A 126 -7.82 6.66 7.86
N THR A 127 -7.93 7.65 8.75
CA THR A 127 -7.08 8.84 8.75
C THR A 127 -5.66 8.56 9.24
N VAL A 128 -5.44 7.48 10.00
CA VAL A 128 -4.15 7.05 10.52
C VAL A 128 -3.94 5.56 10.20
N PRO A 129 -3.58 5.22 8.95
CA PRO A 129 -3.46 3.82 8.51
C PRO A 129 -2.20 3.12 9.03
N TYR A 130 -1.21 3.88 9.53
CA TYR A 130 0.03 3.36 10.11
C TYR A 130 0.19 3.85 11.55
N PRO A 131 0.63 2.99 12.48
CA PRO A 131 0.73 3.32 13.90
C PRO A 131 1.96 4.19 14.23
N THR A 132 2.92 4.34 13.32
CA THR A 132 4.18 5.05 13.53
C THR A 132 4.33 6.24 12.58
N LYS A 133 5.23 7.16 12.94
CA LYS A 133 5.61 8.31 12.07
C LYS A 133 6.54 7.89 10.94
N ASP A 134 7.30 6.80 11.10
CA ASP A 134 8.23 6.27 10.10
C ASP A 134 7.49 5.41 9.06
N ILE A 135 6.63 6.06 8.28
CA ILE A 135 5.68 5.38 7.39
C ILE A 135 6.38 4.60 6.27
N ASP A 136 7.48 5.11 5.73
CA ASP A 136 8.22 4.42 4.67
C ASP A 136 8.83 3.11 5.17
N LEU A 137 9.31 3.09 6.43
CA LEU A 137 9.78 1.85 7.06
C LEU A 137 8.64 0.84 7.26
N MET A 138 7.44 1.31 7.64
CA MET A 138 6.28 0.44 7.78
C MET A 138 5.84 -0.16 6.44
N LYS A 139 5.88 0.62 5.36
CA LYS A 139 5.63 0.12 3.99
C LYS A 139 6.66 -0.93 3.58
N GLU A 140 7.94 -0.68 3.85
CA GLU A 140 9.01 -1.64 3.58
C GLU A 140 8.80 -2.95 4.36
N LEU A 141 8.42 -2.83 5.64
CA LEU A 141 8.13 -3.98 6.48
C LEU A 141 6.91 -4.77 5.99
N ASP A 142 5.84 -4.09 5.57
CA ASP A 142 4.66 -4.70 4.97
C ASP A 142 5.01 -5.44 3.66
N ASN A 143 5.87 -4.86 2.81
CA ASN A 143 6.38 -5.49 1.59
C ASN A 143 7.18 -6.75 1.90
N TYR A 144 8.14 -6.65 2.82
CA TYR A 144 8.94 -7.78 3.26
C TYR A 144 8.08 -8.91 3.85
N CYS A 145 7.10 -8.58 4.70
CA CYS A 145 6.21 -9.57 5.30
C CYS A 145 5.36 -10.30 4.25
N GLU A 146 4.79 -9.58 3.29
CA GLU A 146 4.01 -10.17 2.19
C GLU A 146 4.90 -11.08 1.33
N PHE A 147 6.07 -10.60 0.92
CA PHE A 147 7.02 -11.38 0.13
C PHE A 147 7.44 -12.66 0.85
N ARG A 148 7.83 -12.55 2.12
CA ARG A 148 8.21 -13.70 2.96
C ARG A 148 7.08 -14.72 3.07
N ASN A 149 5.84 -14.26 3.24
CA ASN A 149 4.68 -15.15 3.38
C ASN A 149 4.29 -15.83 2.05
N ASN A 150 4.52 -15.16 0.92
CA ASN A 150 4.27 -15.69 -0.42
C ASN A 150 5.28 -16.78 -0.82
N LEU A 151 6.45 -16.82 -0.20
CA LEU A 151 7.51 -17.79 -0.44
C LEU A 151 7.54 -18.84 0.68
N ARG A 152 6.66 -19.84 0.57
CA ARG A 152 6.70 -21.06 1.37
C ARG A 152 7.75 -22.03 0.80
N CYS A 153 8.40 -22.81 1.66
CA CYS A 153 9.54 -23.67 1.31
C CYS A 153 9.26 -24.62 0.14
N ASP A 154 8.01 -25.02 -0.06
CA ASP A 154 7.61 -25.99 -1.09
C ASP A 154 7.57 -25.40 -2.52
N LYS A 155 7.89 -24.11 -2.68
CA LYS A 155 7.84 -23.41 -3.99
C LYS A 155 9.14 -23.43 -4.77
N PHE A 156 10.27 -23.76 -4.13
CA PHE A 156 11.57 -23.71 -4.80
C PHE A 156 11.86 -25.03 -5.50
N GLN A 157 12.14 -24.97 -6.79
CA GLN A 157 12.48 -26.16 -7.59
C GLN A 157 13.96 -26.48 -7.52
N TYR A 158 14.80 -25.48 -7.17
CA TYR A 158 16.26 -25.58 -7.18
C TYR A 158 16.88 -25.01 -5.90
N GLU A 159 17.98 -25.62 -5.45
CA GLU A 159 18.72 -25.22 -4.24
C GLU A 159 19.25 -23.77 -4.33
N GLU A 160 19.63 -23.33 -5.52
CA GLU A 160 20.12 -21.97 -5.76
C GLU A 160 19.06 -20.90 -5.44
N GLU A 161 17.79 -21.16 -5.78
CA GLU A 161 16.68 -20.26 -5.48
C GLU A 161 16.45 -20.15 -3.97
N LEU A 162 16.57 -21.29 -3.26
CA LEU A 162 16.48 -21.35 -1.81
C LEU A 162 17.62 -20.55 -1.14
N LEU A 163 18.85 -20.68 -1.63
CA LEU A 163 20.01 -19.97 -1.09
C LEU A 163 19.90 -18.45 -1.30
N LYS A 164 19.48 -18.03 -2.50
CA LYS A 164 19.21 -16.62 -2.83
C LYS A 164 18.14 -16.03 -1.92
N TYR A 165 17.06 -16.77 -1.68
CA TYR A 165 15.99 -16.35 -0.78
C TYR A 165 16.45 -16.27 0.68
N ASN A 166 17.16 -17.28 1.18
CA ASN A 166 17.68 -17.29 2.55
C ASN A 166 18.62 -16.11 2.80
N THR A 167 19.45 -15.77 1.82
CA THR A 167 20.32 -14.59 1.86
C THR A 167 19.50 -13.31 1.99
N TYR A 168 18.51 -13.11 1.12
CA TYR A 168 17.61 -11.95 1.17
C TYR A 168 16.89 -11.83 2.53
N ILE A 169 16.34 -12.93 3.06
CA ILE A 169 15.66 -12.92 4.37
C ILE A 169 16.63 -12.52 5.49
N LYS A 170 17.87 -13.02 5.47
CA LYS A 170 18.89 -12.67 6.45
C LYS A 170 19.21 -11.18 6.40
N GLU A 171 19.43 -10.63 5.21
CA GLU A 171 19.72 -9.22 4.99
C GLU A 171 18.57 -8.32 5.48
N LYS A 172 17.32 -8.62 5.08
CA LYS A 172 16.15 -7.86 5.54
C LYS A 172 15.94 -7.94 7.04
N ARG A 173 16.15 -9.10 7.68
CA ARG A 173 16.10 -9.22 9.14
C ARG A 173 17.12 -8.31 9.82
N GLN A 174 18.36 -8.27 9.32
CA GLN A 174 19.39 -7.41 9.86
C GLN A 174 19.04 -5.94 9.70
N HIS A 175 18.55 -5.55 8.52
CA HIS A 175 18.04 -4.20 8.23
C HIS A 175 16.99 -3.78 9.26
N PHE A 176 15.88 -4.51 9.38
CA PHE A 176 14.81 -4.15 10.33
C PHE A 176 15.27 -4.19 11.80
N ARG A 177 16.21 -5.06 12.16
CA ARG A 177 16.80 -5.08 13.51
C ARG A 177 17.57 -3.78 13.80
N ILE A 178 18.39 -3.30 12.86
CA ILE A 178 19.13 -2.04 13.00
C ILE A 178 18.14 -0.87 13.17
N TYR A 179 17.08 -0.84 12.37
CA TYR A 179 16.05 0.20 12.48
C TYR A 179 15.32 0.15 13.82
N ALA A 180 14.90 -1.03 14.28
CA ALA A 180 14.25 -1.18 15.58
C ALA A 180 15.13 -0.66 16.74
N CYS A 181 16.43 -0.95 16.71
CA CYS A 181 17.39 -0.40 17.68
C CYS A 181 17.49 1.12 17.63
N LYS A 182 17.51 1.73 16.43
CA LYS A 182 17.53 3.20 16.27
C LYS A 182 16.29 3.85 16.86
N ILE A 183 15.11 3.30 16.58
CA ILE A 183 13.83 3.81 17.12
C ILE A 183 13.83 3.71 18.65
N HIS A 184 14.22 2.55 19.19
CA HIS A 184 14.29 2.35 20.64
C HIS A 184 15.19 3.38 21.34
N ASN A 185 16.38 3.62 20.80
CA ASN A 185 17.32 4.60 21.35
C ASN A 185 16.78 6.03 21.29
N LYS A 186 16.12 6.41 20.20
CA LYS A 186 15.48 7.73 20.05
C LYS A 186 14.38 7.94 21.09
N THR A 187 13.51 6.93 21.29
CA THR A 187 12.46 6.99 22.31
C THR A 187 13.02 7.11 23.73
N LEU A 188 14.17 6.48 24.02
CA LEU A 188 14.84 6.63 25.32
C LEU A 188 15.42 8.03 25.54
N GLN A 189 15.90 8.69 24.48
CA GLN A 189 16.41 10.06 24.57
C GLN A 189 15.28 11.07 24.78
N GLU A 190 14.15 10.91 24.06
CA GLU A 190 12.98 11.78 24.18
C GLU A 190 12.28 11.71 25.56
N LYS A 191 12.46 10.60 26.29
CA LYS A 191 11.92 10.40 27.66
C LYS A 191 12.85 10.89 28.78
N LYS A 192 14.07 11.30 28.45
CA LYS A 192 15.09 11.79 29.42
C LYS A 192 15.16 13.33 29.48
N ILE A 193 14.22 14.02 28.83
CA ILE A 193 13.99 15.46 28.86
C ILE A 193 12.66 15.69 29.59
#